data_AF-A0A3Q9G387-F1
#
_entry.id   AF-A0A3Q9G387-F1
#
_cell.length_a   1.000
_cell.length_b   1.000
_cell.length_c   1.000
_cell.angle_alpha   90.00
_cell.angle_beta   90.00
_cell.angle_gamma   90.00
#
_symmetry.space_group_name_H-M   'P 1'
#
loop_
_entity.id
_entity.type
_entity.pdbx_description
1 polymer ?
#
loop_
_entity_poly.entity_id
_entity_poly.type
_entity_poly.pdbx_seq_one_letter_code
_entity_poly.pdbx_strand_id
1 'polypeptide(L)'
;MWILLGIFLILAATVGVLFGLGVIGSDDAELSVELTDREGTYGSDSELDALWDACADGDLAACDELYENAAEDSEYRTFGSTCGETETESHGDCATNAVPRAYGDDPELDALWDACADGDLAACDELYENAVDDSAYRVFGNTCGETSAAQSGGCEEELYADAQEPSPSATVEPAPEPSPTPAPEPSPTPAPAPSSASAPAPWGSYGSDTGLDGLWDLCAGGDMVSCDDLYWLSPVGSAYEAFGSTCGQTTESLYGECDLYDPSSTGWVPSSSGWSYGDDPALDALWDGCAAGDWDSCHDLWWDARENSEYEYFAGTCGYRGSYSPGWCDTRAANGEF
;
A
#
# COMPACT_ATOMS: atom_id res chain seq x y z
N MET A 1 -9.84 -75.12 -26.95
CA MET A 1 -9.95 -74.50 -25.62
C MET A 1 -8.70 -74.73 -24.77
N TRP A 2 -8.30 -75.97 -24.50
CA TRP A 2 -7.15 -76.30 -23.62
C TRP A 2 -5.77 -75.77 -24.09
N ILE A 3 -5.53 -75.73 -25.41
CA ILE A 3 -4.27 -75.21 -25.97
C ILE A 3 -4.13 -73.70 -25.73
N LEU A 4 -5.23 -72.94 -25.86
CA LEU A 4 -5.22 -71.49 -25.62
C LEU A 4 -5.03 -71.15 -24.15
N LEU A 5 -5.62 -71.97 -23.25
CA LEU A 5 -5.43 -71.83 -21.81
C LEU A 5 -3.98 -72.12 -21.39
N GLY A 6 -3.34 -73.13 -22.02
CA GLY A 6 -1.94 -73.45 -21.79
C GLY A 6 -0.99 -72.35 -22.25
N ILE A 7 -1.23 -71.76 -23.42
CA ILE A 7 -0.43 -70.64 -23.94
C ILE A 7 -0.57 -69.41 -23.02
N PHE A 8 -1.78 -69.10 -22.57
CA PHE A 8 -2.03 -67.97 -21.67
C PHE A 8 -1.28 -68.13 -20.33
N LEU A 9 -1.30 -69.33 -19.73
CA LEU A 9 -0.59 -69.58 -18.48
C LEU A 9 0.93 -69.48 -18.63
N ILE A 10 1.48 -69.93 -19.75
CA ILE A 10 2.92 -69.79 -20.05
C ILE A 10 3.27 -68.31 -20.20
N LEU A 11 2.48 -67.53 -20.94
CA LEU A 11 2.72 -66.09 -21.11
C LEU A 11 2.66 -65.35 -19.77
N ALA A 12 1.65 -65.61 -18.94
CA ALA A 12 1.53 -65.01 -17.61
C ALA A 12 2.72 -65.36 -16.69
N ALA A 13 3.19 -66.62 -16.72
CA ALA A 13 4.36 -67.04 -15.96
C ALA A 13 5.63 -66.34 -16.44
N THR A 14 5.83 -66.20 -17.76
CA THR A 14 6.99 -65.49 -18.30
C THR A 14 7.01 -64.01 -17.96
N VAL A 15 5.85 -63.34 -18.01
CA VAL A 15 5.71 -61.93 -17.61
C VAL A 15 6.00 -61.76 -16.12
N GLY A 16 5.49 -62.64 -15.26
CA GLY A 16 5.77 -62.62 -13.82
C GLY A 16 7.25 -62.83 -13.47
N VAL A 17 7.94 -63.72 -14.19
CA VAL A 17 9.39 -63.94 -14.01
C VAL A 17 10.20 -62.72 -14.47
N LEU A 18 9.82 -62.10 -15.59
CA LEU A 18 10.48 -60.89 -16.07
C LEU A 18 10.26 -59.69 -15.14
N PHE A 19 9.09 -59.59 -14.48
CA PHE A 19 8.82 -58.61 -13.45
C PHE A 19 9.66 -58.86 -12.19
N GLY A 20 9.75 -60.11 -11.73
CA GLY A 20 10.58 -60.49 -10.58
C GLY A 20 12.10 -60.36 -10.82
N LEU A 21 12.53 -60.36 -12.09
CA LEU A 21 13.93 -60.13 -12.48
C LEU A 21 14.21 -58.65 -12.85
N GLY A 22 13.23 -57.75 -12.76
CA GLY A 22 13.40 -56.32 -13.05
C GLY A 22 13.62 -55.98 -14.54
N VAL A 23 13.24 -56.87 -15.46
CA VAL A 23 13.44 -56.69 -16.92
C VAL A 23 12.30 -55.90 -17.56
N ILE A 24 11.14 -55.85 -16.91
CA ILE A 24 10.02 -54.96 -17.24
C ILE A 24 9.62 -54.27 -15.95
N GLY A 25 10.16 -53.07 -15.72
CA GLY A 25 9.83 -52.22 -14.58
C GLY A 25 8.43 -51.63 -14.75
N SER A 26 7.66 -51.64 -13.66
CA SER A 26 6.69 -50.57 -13.44
C SER A 26 7.51 -49.42 -12.90
N ASP A 27 7.49 -48.27 -13.56
CA ASP A 27 8.04 -47.04 -13.02
C ASP A 27 7.17 -46.57 -11.84
N ASP A 28 7.14 -47.35 -10.77
CA ASP A 28 6.92 -46.81 -9.43
C ASP A 28 8.27 -46.20 -9.04
N ALA A 29 8.59 -45.08 -9.70
CA ALA A 29 9.51 -44.11 -9.15
C ALA A 29 8.88 -43.69 -7.83
N GLU A 30 9.33 -44.33 -6.75
CA GLU A 30 9.34 -43.68 -5.45
C GLU A 30 10.15 -42.41 -5.66
N LEU A 31 9.43 -41.33 -5.93
CA LEU A 31 9.90 -39.97 -5.86
C LEU A 31 10.29 -39.76 -4.40
N SER A 32 11.49 -40.23 -4.05
CA SER A 32 12.27 -39.60 -3.02
C SER A 32 12.50 -38.17 -3.50
N VAL A 33 11.56 -37.28 -3.15
CA VAL A 33 11.86 -35.85 -3.00
C VAL A 33 12.86 -35.80 -1.85
N GLU A 34 14.11 -36.11 -2.20
CA GLU A 34 15.27 -35.55 -1.55
C GLU A 34 15.00 -34.04 -1.54
N LEU A 35 15.09 -33.41 -0.37
CA LEU A 35 15.14 -31.95 -0.28
C LEU A 35 16.39 -31.50 -1.05
N THR A 36 16.31 -31.42 -2.38
CA THR A 36 17.22 -30.60 -3.15
C THR A 36 16.87 -29.17 -2.76
N ASP A 37 17.91 -28.47 -2.33
CA ASP A 37 17.96 -27.03 -2.10
C ASP A 37 16.97 -26.29 -3.00
N ARG A 38 16.29 -25.31 -2.42
CA ARG A 38 15.37 -24.45 -3.16
C ARG A 38 16.23 -23.57 -4.07
N GLU A 39 16.60 -24.12 -5.23
CA GLU A 39 17.44 -23.45 -6.22
C GLU A 39 16.77 -22.12 -6.57
N GLY A 40 17.50 -21.02 -6.37
CA GLY A 40 16.99 -19.67 -6.64
C GLY A 40 16.38 -18.94 -5.44
N THR A 41 16.71 -19.32 -4.20
CA THR A 41 16.41 -18.50 -3.00
C THR A 41 17.68 -18.16 -2.25
N TYR A 42 17.69 -17.06 -1.48
CA TYR A 42 18.85 -16.66 -0.69
C TYR A 42 19.40 -17.82 0.16
N GLY A 43 20.72 -18.02 0.14
CA GLY A 43 21.43 -19.13 0.76
C GLY A 43 21.62 -20.37 -0.14
N SER A 44 21.01 -20.39 -1.33
CA SER A 44 21.15 -21.51 -2.29
C SER A 44 22.41 -21.41 -3.15
N ASP A 45 22.97 -20.21 -3.33
CA ASP A 45 24.15 -19.98 -4.15
C ASP A 45 25.00 -18.86 -3.54
N SER A 46 26.22 -19.20 -3.10
CA SER A 46 27.10 -18.24 -2.40
C SER A 46 27.58 -17.06 -3.25
N GLU A 47 27.57 -17.20 -4.59
CA GLU A 47 27.96 -16.11 -5.50
C GLU A 47 26.80 -15.13 -5.69
N LEU A 48 25.58 -15.66 -5.89
CA LEU A 48 24.36 -14.83 -5.91
C LEU A 48 24.04 -14.23 -4.54
N ASP A 49 24.35 -14.92 -3.44
CA ASP A 49 24.22 -14.37 -2.07
C ASP A 49 25.10 -13.14 -1.87
N ALA A 50 26.33 -13.17 -2.37
CA ALA A 50 27.25 -12.03 -2.25
C ALA A 50 26.75 -10.82 -3.06
N LEU A 51 26.16 -11.06 -4.24
CA LEU A 51 25.53 -10.02 -5.04
C LEU A 51 24.24 -9.50 -4.39
N TRP A 52 23.44 -10.38 -3.77
CA TRP A 52 22.27 -10.01 -2.99
C TRP A 52 22.65 -9.09 -1.83
N ASP A 53 23.63 -9.47 -1.01
CA ASP A 53 24.08 -8.68 0.13
C ASP A 53 24.60 -7.31 -0.31
N ALA A 54 25.39 -7.25 -1.38
CA ALA A 54 25.89 -5.98 -1.93
C ALA A 54 24.76 -5.10 -2.48
N CYS A 55 23.79 -5.69 -3.18
CA CYS A 55 22.60 -4.99 -3.67
C CYS A 55 21.77 -4.45 -2.50
N ALA A 56 21.56 -5.23 -1.43
CA ALA A 56 20.87 -4.81 -0.21
C ALA A 56 21.61 -3.68 0.53
N ASP A 57 22.94 -3.63 0.42
CA ASP A 57 23.78 -2.56 0.94
C ASP A 57 23.82 -1.31 0.03
N GLY A 58 23.09 -1.30 -1.09
CA GLY A 58 22.95 -0.17 -2.01
C GLY A 58 23.89 -0.17 -3.22
N ASP A 59 24.64 -1.26 -3.46
CA ASP A 59 25.41 -1.40 -4.71
C ASP A 59 24.48 -1.75 -5.86
N LEU A 60 23.98 -0.72 -6.55
CA LEU A 60 23.04 -0.86 -7.67
C LEU A 60 23.64 -1.63 -8.86
N ALA A 61 24.97 -1.62 -9.02
CA ALA A 61 25.62 -2.43 -10.04
C ALA A 61 25.59 -3.92 -9.67
N ALA A 62 25.66 -4.24 -8.37
CA ALA A 62 25.45 -5.60 -7.89
C ALA A 62 23.99 -6.05 -8.07
N CYS A 63 23.00 -5.14 -7.95
CA CYS A 63 21.61 -5.46 -8.28
C CYS A 63 21.43 -5.83 -9.76
N ASP A 64 22.07 -5.09 -10.66
CA ASP A 64 22.03 -5.39 -12.10
C ASP A 64 22.70 -6.73 -12.42
N GLU A 65 23.88 -6.96 -11.83
CA GLU A 65 24.60 -8.22 -11.99
C GLU A 65 23.82 -9.40 -11.40
N LEU A 66 23.14 -9.20 -10.27
CA LEU A 66 22.25 -10.21 -9.68
C LEU A 66 21.08 -10.54 -10.61
N TYR A 67 20.39 -9.51 -11.12
CA TYR A 67 19.27 -9.69 -12.05
C TYR A 67 19.69 -10.44 -13.32
N GLU A 68 20.86 -10.15 -13.88
CA GLU A 68 21.37 -10.80 -15.10
C GLU A 68 21.75 -12.27 -14.86
N ASN A 69 22.42 -12.58 -13.74
CA ASN A 69 22.98 -13.91 -13.48
C ASN A 69 22.01 -14.87 -12.79
N ALA A 70 20.96 -14.35 -12.14
CA ALA A 70 19.94 -15.17 -11.49
C ALA A 70 19.12 -16.00 -12.50
N ALA A 71 18.38 -17.01 -12.04
CA ALA A 71 17.43 -17.75 -12.88
C ALA A 71 16.12 -16.96 -13.06
N GLU A 72 15.42 -17.11 -14.20
CA GLU A 72 14.21 -16.33 -14.56
C GLU A 72 13.13 -16.30 -13.48
N ASP A 73 12.88 -17.43 -12.80
CA ASP A 73 11.85 -17.56 -11.76
C ASP A 73 12.43 -17.59 -10.33
N SER A 74 13.64 -17.06 -10.13
CA SER A 74 14.31 -17.06 -8.83
C SER A 74 14.03 -15.80 -8.02
N GLU A 75 14.05 -15.94 -6.69
CA GLU A 75 13.97 -14.84 -5.74
C GLU A 75 15.09 -13.82 -5.97
N TYR A 76 16.31 -14.29 -6.30
CA TYR A 76 17.43 -13.41 -6.65
C TYR A 76 17.10 -12.48 -7.82
N ARG A 77 16.39 -12.99 -8.85
CA ARG A 77 16.03 -12.18 -10.01
C ARG A 77 14.97 -11.16 -9.65
N THR A 78 13.99 -11.52 -8.82
CA THR A 78 12.97 -10.57 -8.33
C THR A 78 13.59 -9.47 -7.46
N PHE A 79 14.54 -9.82 -6.59
CA PHE A 79 15.24 -8.86 -5.75
C PHE A 79 16.11 -7.91 -6.59
N GLY A 80 16.88 -8.45 -7.54
CA GLY A 80 17.66 -7.64 -8.48
C GLY A 80 16.79 -6.76 -9.38
N SER A 81 15.65 -7.26 -9.86
CA SER A 81 14.74 -6.48 -10.72
C SER A 81 14.10 -5.30 -10.00
N THR A 82 14.05 -5.31 -8.67
CA THR A 82 13.47 -4.25 -7.83
C THR A 82 14.56 -3.37 -7.19
N CYS A 83 15.81 -3.52 -7.62
CA CYS A 83 16.97 -2.81 -7.06
C CYS A 83 17.11 -2.98 -5.54
N GLY A 84 16.81 -4.19 -5.04
CA GLY A 84 16.77 -4.46 -3.61
C GLY A 84 15.49 -3.96 -2.94
N GLU A 85 14.34 -4.14 -3.62
CA GLU A 85 13.01 -3.72 -3.14
C GLU A 85 12.80 -2.20 -3.02
N THR A 86 13.67 -1.39 -3.63
CA THR A 86 13.55 0.08 -3.63
C THR A 86 12.70 0.60 -4.78
N GLU A 87 12.48 -0.22 -5.81
CA GLU A 87 11.70 0.13 -7.01
C GLU A 87 10.70 -0.97 -7.35
N THR A 88 9.62 -0.61 -8.06
CA THR A 88 8.56 -1.57 -8.40
C THR A 88 8.98 -2.54 -9.50
N GLU A 89 9.62 -2.09 -10.59
CA GLU A 89 10.33 -2.94 -11.56
C GLU A 89 11.34 -2.13 -12.41
N SER A 90 12.64 -2.39 -12.23
CA SER A 90 13.76 -1.80 -12.98
C SER A 90 14.37 -2.76 -14.02
N HIS A 91 14.06 -4.06 -13.95
CA HIS A 91 14.51 -5.08 -14.91
C HIS A 91 16.05 -5.11 -15.16
N GLY A 92 16.85 -4.81 -14.12
CA GLY A 92 18.32 -4.82 -14.22
C GLY A 92 18.95 -3.56 -14.80
N ASP A 93 18.23 -2.44 -14.79
CA ASP A 93 18.75 -1.11 -15.10
C ASP A 93 18.88 -0.23 -13.83
N CYS A 94 19.19 -0.82 -12.67
CA CYS A 94 19.33 -0.14 -11.39
C CYS A 94 20.49 0.86 -11.37
N ALA A 95 21.67 0.50 -11.89
CA ALA A 95 22.80 1.43 -11.91
C ALA A 95 22.65 2.54 -12.96
N THR A 96 21.93 2.27 -14.05
CA THR A 96 21.73 3.21 -15.16
C THR A 96 20.57 4.17 -14.92
N ASN A 97 19.53 3.72 -14.20
CA ASN A 97 18.43 4.55 -13.72
C ASN A 97 18.62 4.99 -12.27
N ALA A 98 19.83 4.87 -11.71
CA ALA A 98 20.13 5.31 -10.36
C ALA A 98 19.76 6.78 -10.20
N VAL A 99 18.65 7.02 -9.52
CA VAL A 99 18.21 8.36 -9.17
C VAL A 99 18.74 8.63 -7.76
N PRO A 100 19.45 9.75 -7.52
CA PRO A 100 19.92 10.08 -6.18
C PRO A 100 18.75 10.18 -5.21
N ARG A 101 18.71 9.30 -4.20
CA ARG A 101 17.58 9.24 -3.25
C ARG A 101 18.01 9.57 -1.82
N ALA A 102 19.28 9.44 -1.46
CA ALA A 102 19.79 9.69 -0.12
C ALA A 102 21.17 10.35 -0.11
N TYR A 103 21.52 10.98 1.02
CA TYR A 103 22.82 11.62 1.25
C TYR A 103 23.97 10.64 0.97
N GLY A 104 24.93 11.08 0.17
CA GLY A 104 26.07 10.31 -0.34
C GLY A 104 25.91 9.83 -1.78
N ASP A 105 24.68 9.83 -2.32
CA ASP A 105 24.40 9.37 -3.69
C ASP A 105 24.81 10.40 -4.75
N ASP A 106 24.74 11.69 -4.44
CA ASP A 106 25.04 12.77 -5.36
C ASP A 106 25.77 13.92 -4.65
N PRO A 107 27.01 14.26 -5.07
CA PRO A 107 27.81 15.27 -4.39
C PRO A 107 27.28 16.70 -4.52
N GLU A 108 26.42 16.98 -5.52
CA GLU A 108 25.80 18.29 -5.71
C GLU A 108 24.59 18.43 -4.77
N LEU A 109 23.74 17.40 -4.67
CA LEU A 109 22.65 17.35 -3.69
C LEU A 109 23.18 17.26 -2.25
N ASP A 110 24.28 16.55 -2.00
CA ASP A 110 24.95 16.51 -0.69
C ASP A 110 25.40 17.89 -0.23
N ALA A 111 25.93 18.70 -1.16
CA ALA A 111 26.35 20.06 -0.85
C ALA A 111 25.16 20.95 -0.48
N LEU A 112 24.01 20.74 -1.12
CA LEU A 112 22.76 21.43 -0.78
C LEU A 112 22.18 20.93 0.56
N TRP A 113 22.25 19.64 0.83
CA TRP A 113 21.89 19.05 2.12
C TRP A 113 22.73 19.64 3.26
N ASP A 114 24.06 19.67 3.11
CA ASP A 114 24.96 20.22 4.13
C ASP A 114 24.69 21.72 4.37
N ALA A 115 24.48 22.50 3.31
CA ALA A 115 24.16 23.92 3.42
C ALA A 115 22.78 24.14 4.10
N CYS A 116 21.79 23.33 3.74
CA CYS A 116 20.47 23.33 4.37
C CYS A 116 20.57 22.98 5.86
N ALA A 117 21.34 21.96 6.22
CA ALA A 117 21.60 21.57 7.62
C ALA A 117 22.32 22.67 8.42
N ASP A 118 23.15 23.48 7.76
CA ASP A 118 23.82 24.64 8.33
C ASP A 118 22.90 25.88 8.44
N GLY A 119 21.65 25.78 7.98
CA GLY A 119 20.61 26.81 8.09
C GLY A 119 20.47 27.71 6.88
N ASP A 120 21.04 27.34 5.73
CA ASP A 120 20.79 28.01 4.45
C ASP A 120 19.44 27.55 3.89
N LEU A 121 18.39 28.33 4.15
CA LEU A 121 17.03 28.00 3.73
C LEU A 121 16.86 28.02 2.19
N ALA A 122 17.68 28.81 1.48
CA ALA A 122 17.71 28.80 0.03
C ALA A 122 18.24 27.47 -0.50
N ALA A 123 19.23 26.90 0.19
CA ALA A 123 19.75 25.58 -0.14
C ALA A 123 18.74 24.47 0.16
N CYS A 124 17.89 24.63 1.18
CA CYS A 124 16.78 23.70 1.44
C CYS A 124 15.74 23.71 0.31
N ASP A 125 15.37 24.90 -0.17
CA ASP A 125 14.44 25.06 -1.29
C ASP A 125 15.04 24.53 -2.59
N GLU A 126 16.31 24.84 -2.87
CA GLU A 126 17.02 24.31 -4.03
C GLU A 126 17.18 22.78 -3.95
N LEU A 127 17.41 22.22 -2.75
CA LEU A 127 17.45 20.77 -2.55
C LEU A 127 16.09 20.13 -2.86
N TYR A 128 14.99 20.71 -2.36
CA TYR A 128 13.64 20.20 -2.60
C TYR A 128 13.23 20.23 -4.08
N GLU A 129 13.63 21.28 -4.82
CA GLU A 129 13.34 21.44 -6.25
C GLU A 129 14.14 20.49 -7.14
N ASN A 130 15.39 20.18 -6.76
CA ASN A 130 16.27 19.33 -7.57
C ASN A 130 16.22 17.85 -7.16
N ALA A 131 15.73 17.54 -5.96
CA ALA A 131 15.53 16.17 -5.51
C ALA A 131 14.33 15.52 -6.21
N VAL A 132 14.44 14.23 -6.47
CA VAL A 132 13.32 13.46 -7.02
C VAL A 132 12.27 13.18 -5.96
N ASP A 133 11.05 12.91 -6.42
CA ASP A 133 9.93 12.55 -5.54
C ASP A 133 10.26 11.35 -4.65
N ASP A 134 9.72 11.37 -3.44
CA ASP A 134 9.90 10.36 -2.40
C ASP A 134 11.37 10.04 -2.03
N SER A 135 12.32 10.96 -2.31
CA SER A 135 13.70 10.86 -1.84
C SER A 135 13.90 11.46 -0.45
N ALA A 136 14.92 10.97 0.27
CA ALA A 136 15.33 11.57 1.54
C ALA A 136 15.78 13.03 1.34
N TYR A 137 16.40 13.38 0.21
CA TYR A 137 16.75 14.77 -0.13
C TYR A 137 15.50 15.67 -0.19
N ARG A 138 14.44 15.20 -0.86
CA ARG A 138 13.15 15.91 -0.98
C ARG A 138 12.52 16.12 0.39
N VAL A 139 12.49 15.09 1.24
CA VAL A 139 11.95 15.18 2.61
C VAL A 139 12.77 16.14 3.47
N PHE A 140 14.10 16.09 3.39
CA PHE A 140 14.98 16.96 4.18
C PHE A 140 14.87 18.43 3.75
N GLY A 141 14.83 18.70 2.44
CA GLY A 141 14.57 20.05 1.91
C GLY A 141 13.18 20.56 2.31
N ASN A 142 12.15 19.72 2.20
CA ASN A 142 10.79 20.02 2.63
C ASN A 142 10.65 20.23 4.15
N THR A 143 11.63 19.86 4.97
CA THR A 143 11.57 20.13 6.42
C THR A 143 12.53 21.23 6.84
N CYS A 144 13.09 21.97 5.87
CA CYS A 144 14.07 23.02 6.10
C CYS A 144 15.21 22.53 7.00
N GLY A 145 15.70 21.32 6.71
CA GLY A 145 16.70 20.65 7.54
C GLY A 145 16.15 20.22 8.91
N GLU A 146 14.94 19.67 8.95
CA GLU A 146 14.22 19.24 10.15
C GLU A 146 13.88 20.37 11.15
N THR A 147 13.93 21.63 10.72
CA THR A 147 13.67 22.79 11.60
C THR A 147 12.21 23.28 11.57
N SER A 148 11.43 22.87 10.56
CA SER A 148 10.00 23.13 10.42
C SER A 148 9.34 22.10 9.49
N ALA A 149 8.01 22.01 9.43
CA ALA A 149 7.32 21.29 8.38
C ALA A 149 7.07 22.28 7.24
N ALA A 150 7.75 22.19 6.08
CA ALA A 150 7.54 23.19 5.04
C ALA A 150 6.10 23.08 4.54
N GLN A 151 5.37 24.17 4.77
CA GLN A 151 4.14 24.49 4.08
C GLN A 151 4.49 25.06 2.70
N SER A 152 3.48 25.16 1.83
CA SER A 152 3.52 25.44 0.39
C SER A 152 4.17 26.77 -0.07
N GLY A 153 4.98 27.43 0.77
CA GLY A 153 5.71 28.68 0.49
C GLY A 153 7.24 28.57 0.52
N GLY A 154 7.81 27.37 0.71
CA GLY A 154 9.27 27.20 0.82
C GLY A 154 9.83 27.65 2.18
N CYS A 155 11.07 27.26 2.45
CA CYS A 155 11.76 27.50 3.70
C CYS A 155 12.05 28.99 3.95
N GLU A 156 12.16 29.80 2.90
CA GLU A 156 12.42 31.23 2.99
C GLU A 156 11.22 32.08 3.44
N GLU A 157 9.98 31.59 3.26
CA GLU A 157 8.77 32.41 3.47
C GLU A 157 8.34 32.47 4.95
N GLU A 158 8.75 31.50 5.79
CA GLU A 158 8.50 31.52 7.25
C GLU A 158 9.38 32.53 8.02
N LEU A 159 10.50 33.01 7.46
CA LEU A 159 11.35 34.02 8.12
C LEU A 159 10.74 35.44 8.13
N TYR A 160 9.72 35.71 7.31
CA TYR A 160 9.02 36.99 7.33
C TYR A 160 7.85 37.05 8.32
N ALA A 161 7.44 35.92 8.91
CA ALA A 161 6.41 35.89 9.95
C ALA A 161 6.95 36.26 11.35
N ASP A 162 8.23 35.98 11.65
CA ASP A 162 8.82 36.25 12.99
C ASP A 162 9.39 37.68 13.13
N ALA A 163 9.61 38.41 12.03
CA ALA A 163 10.27 39.72 12.04
C ALA A 163 9.33 40.94 12.18
N GLN A 164 8.01 40.74 12.33
CA GLN A 164 7.06 41.86 12.39
C GLN A 164 5.91 41.61 13.36
N GLU A 165 6.17 41.69 14.68
CA GLU A 165 5.44 42.56 15.63
C GLU A 165 6.20 42.63 16.99
N PRO A 166 6.50 43.82 17.54
CA PRO A 166 7.02 43.93 18.90
C PRO A 166 5.89 43.61 19.91
N SER A 167 6.07 42.49 20.60
CA SER A 167 5.48 42.09 21.87
C SER A 167 4.85 43.23 22.70
N PRO A 168 3.54 43.18 23.03
CA PRO A 168 3.05 43.85 24.21
C PRO A 168 3.39 42.99 25.43
N SER A 169 4.24 43.55 26.28
CA SER A 169 4.61 43.03 27.60
C SER A 169 3.37 42.58 28.39
N ALA A 170 3.16 41.26 28.49
CA ALA A 170 2.15 40.68 29.37
C ALA A 170 2.72 40.65 30.80
N THR A 171 2.05 41.36 31.68
CA THR A 171 2.36 41.40 33.12
C THR A 171 1.99 40.04 33.71
N VAL A 172 2.92 39.37 34.40
CA VAL A 172 2.68 38.09 35.06
C VAL A 172 1.68 38.27 36.21
N GLU A 173 0.45 37.81 36.00
CA GLU A 173 -0.57 37.63 37.03
C GLU A 173 -0.39 36.22 37.65
N PRO A 174 -0.46 36.05 38.99
CA PRO A 174 -0.10 34.79 39.62
C PRO A 174 -1.14 33.69 39.32
N ALA A 175 -0.63 32.48 39.08
CA ALA A 175 -1.37 31.28 38.73
C ALA A 175 -2.51 30.96 39.73
N PRO A 176 -3.73 30.65 39.27
CA PRO A 176 -4.75 30.08 40.14
C PRO A 176 -4.40 28.63 40.50
N GLU A 177 -4.62 28.25 41.76
CA GLU A 177 -4.52 26.88 42.26
C GLU A 177 -5.44 25.93 41.47
N PRO A 178 -5.02 24.68 41.19
CA PRO A 178 -5.85 23.72 40.49
C PRO A 178 -7.09 23.34 41.33
N SER A 179 -8.26 23.55 40.74
CA SER A 179 -9.55 23.03 41.21
C SER A 179 -9.58 21.50 41.04
N PRO A 180 -10.14 20.72 41.97
CA PRO A 180 -10.10 19.26 41.89
C PRO A 180 -10.88 18.72 40.69
N THR A 181 -10.26 17.79 39.98
CA THR A 181 -10.85 16.95 38.93
C THR A 181 -12.12 16.26 39.44
N PRO A 182 -13.31 16.48 38.83
CA PRO A 182 -14.47 15.66 39.11
C PRO A 182 -14.23 14.24 38.59
N ALA A 183 -14.58 13.24 39.40
CA ALA A 183 -14.54 11.83 39.04
C ALA A 183 -15.48 11.56 37.84
N PRO A 184 -15.11 10.70 36.89
CA PRO A 184 -15.99 10.36 35.77
C PRO A 184 -17.25 9.64 36.27
N GLU A 185 -18.42 10.13 35.88
CA GLU A 185 -19.67 9.38 35.97
C GLU A 185 -19.61 8.18 35.01
N PRO A 186 -20.11 6.99 35.41
CA PRO A 186 -20.14 5.83 34.53
C PRO A 186 -21.15 6.04 33.41
N SER A 187 -20.66 5.91 32.16
CA SER A 187 -21.48 5.82 30.96
C SER A 187 -22.42 4.61 31.02
N PRO A 188 -23.69 4.71 30.59
CA PRO A 188 -24.62 3.59 30.62
C PRO A 188 -24.19 2.48 29.65
N THR A 189 -24.07 1.27 30.19
CA THR A 189 -23.83 0.02 29.47
C THR A 189 -24.92 -0.23 28.41
N PRO A 190 -24.57 -0.36 27.12
CA PRO A 190 -25.49 -0.89 26.11
C PRO A 190 -25.90 -2.32 26.48
N ALA A 191 -27.19 -2.62 26.36
CA ALA A 191 -27.75 -3.94 26.61
C ALA A 191 -27.17 -4.98 25.62
N PRO A 192 -26.80 -6.20 26.05
CA PRO A 192 -26.35 -7.24 25.14
C PRO A 192 -27.53 -7.77 24.30
N ALA A 193 -27.40 -7.66 22.97
CA ALA A 193 -28.21 -8.41 22.00
C ALA A 193 -27.75 -9.88 21.96
N PRO A 194 -28.62 -10.83 21.57
CA PRO A 194 -28.54 -12.22 22.03
C PRO A 194 -27.32 -12.96 21.48
N SER A 195 -26.60 -13.61 22.40
CA SER A 195 -25.60 -14.64 22.12
C SER A 195 -26.32 -15.87 21.54
N SER A 196 -26.38 -15.95 20.22
CA SER A 196 -26.57 -17.22 19.51
C SER A 196 -25.20 -17.87 19.39
N ALA A 197 -24.86 -18.70 20.38
CA ALA A 197 -23.72 -19.61 20.28
C ALA A 197 -24.04 -20.66 19.19
N SER A 198 -23.71 -20.33 17.94
CA SER A 198 -23.59 -21.29 16.86
C SER A 198 -22.28 -22.05 17.00
N ALA A 199 -22.28 -23.30 16.53
CA ALA A 199 -21.09 -24.16 16.42
C ALA A 199 -19.88 -23.41 15.83
N PRO A 200 -18.63 -23.86 16.07
CA PRO A 200 -17.48 -23.25 15.41
C PRO A 200 -17.75 -23.19 13.91
N ALA A 201 -17.75 -21.96 13.39
CA ALA A 201 -17.98 -21.70 11.99
C ALA A 201 -16.95 -22.52 11.18
N PRO A 202 -17.34 -23.12 10.04
CA PRO A 202 -16.35 -23.72 9.17
C PRO A 202 -15.27 -22.67 8.86
N TRP A 203 -14.01 -23.07 8.89
CA TRP A 203 -12.86 -22.29 8.40
C TRP A 203 -13.22 -21.43 7.19
N GLY A 204 -12.95 -20.13 7.29
CA GLY A 204 -13.24 -19.16 6.23
C GLY A 204 -14.72 -18.76 6.14
N SER A 205 -15.45 -18.71 7.25
CA SER A 205 -16.83 -18.17 7.27
C SER A 205 -17.06 -17.29 8.48
N TYR A 206 -18.04 -16.38 8.38
CA TYR A 206 -18.35 -15.42 9.44
C TYR A 206 -18.42 -16.06 10.83
N GLY A 207 -17.69 -15.50 11.79
CA GLY A 207 -17.46 -16.02 13.13
C GLY A 207 -16.23 -16.94 13.25
N SER A 208 -15.49 -17.19 12.17
CA SER A 208 -14.25 -17.98 12.20
C SER A 208 -12.99 -17.15 12.44
N ASP A 209 -13.02 -15.85 12.14
CA ASP A 209 -11.89 -14.93 12.30
C ASP A 209 -12.40 -13.52 12.63
N THR A 210 -12.00 -12.99 13.79
CA THR A 210 -12.52 -11.70 14.28
C THR A 210 -12.08 -10.49 13.45
N GLY A 211 -10.95 -10.56 12.76
CA GLY A 211 -10.47 -9.48 11.88
C GLY A 211 -11.27 -9.45 10.58
N LEU A 212 -11.42 -10.62 9.95
CA LEU A 212 -12.26 -10.76 8.75
C LEU A 212 -13.75 -10.52 9.05
N ASP A 213 -14.22 -10.84 10.25
CA ASP A 213 -15.59 -10.50 10.70
C ASP A 213 -15.81 -8.98 10.73
N GLY A 214 -14.82 -8.21 11.19
CA GLY A 214 -14.88 -6.74 11.20
C GLY A 214 -14.98 -6.17 9.78
N LEU A 215 -14.15 -6.65 8.86
CA LEU A 215 -14.20 -6.26 7.45
C LEU A 215 -15.52 -6.69 6.78
N TRP A 216 -16.04 -7.88 7.13
CA TRP A 216 -17.34 -8.34 6.66
C TRP A 216 -18.47 -7.41 7.11
N ASP A 217 -18.48 -6.99 8.37
CA ASP A 217 -19.53 -6.10 8.91
C ASP A 217 -19.48 -4.71 8.25
N LEU A 218 -18.30 -4.16 8.00
CA LEU A 218 -18.11 -2.90 7.28
C LEU A 218 -18.54 -3.01 5.82
N CYS A 219 -18.12 -4.07 5.12
CA CYS A 219 -18.56 -4.37 3.76
C CYS A 219 -20.08 -4.54 3.67
N ALA A 220 -20.70 -5.26 4.60
CA ALA A 220 -22.15 -5.37 4.70
C ALA A 220 -22.85 -4.03 5.01
N GLY A 221 -22.13 -3.10 5.66
CA GLY A 221 -22.53 -1.73 5.93
C GLY A 221 -22.44 -0.79 4.72
N GLY A 222 -21.85 -1.24 3.61
CA GLY A 222 -21.70 -0.46 2.38
C GLY A 222 -20.32 0.19 2.21
N ASP A 223 -19.35 -0.15 3.05
CA ASP A 223 -17.96 0.25 2.88
C ASP A 223 -17.30 -0.64 1.82
N MET A 224 -17.15 -0.09 0.60
CA MET A 224 -16.66 -0.87 -0.55
C MET A 224 -15.16 -1.17 -0.45
N VAL A 225 -14.37 -0.29 0.17
CA VAL A 225 -12.95 -0.52 0.46
C VAL A 225 -12.80 -1.73 1.39
N SER A 226 -13.65 -1.80 2.42
CA SER A 226 -13.68 -2.96 3.31
C SER A 226 -14.12 -4.25 2.60
N CYS A 227 -14.92 -4.17 1.52
CA CYS A 227 -15.23 -5.34 0.70
C CYS A 227 -14.01 -5.84 -0.08
N ASP A 228 -13.15 -4.94 -0.54
CA ASP A 228 -11.92 -5.28 -1.26
C ASP A 228 -10.86 -5.82 -0.33
N ASP A 229 -10.63 -5.17 0.80
CA ASP A 229 -9.75 -5.68 1.87
C ASP A 229 -10.21 -7.07 2.32
N LEU A 230 -11.53 -7.26 2.46
CA LEU A 230 -12.07 -8.56 2.80
C LEU A 230 -11.79 -9.60 1.71
N TYR A 231 -11.90 -9.23 0.43
CA TYR A 231 -11.57 -10.13 -0.67
C TYR A 231 -10.09 -10.53 -0.64
N TRP A 232 -9.17 -9.56 -0.58
CA TRP A 232 -7.73 -9.79 -0.67
C TRP A 232 -7.13 -10.49 0.55
N LEU A 233 -7.62 -10.18 1.75
CA LEU A 233 -7.11 -10.77 3.00
C LEU A 233 -7.76 -12.12 3.31
N SER A 234 -8.87 -12.46 2.65
CA SER A 234 -9.55 -13.73 2.90
C SER A 234 -8.83 -14.93 2.29
N PRO A 235 -8.95 -16.12 2.91
CA PRO A 235 -8.46 -17.35 2.29
C PRO A 235 -9.21 -17.66 0.99
N VAL A 236 -8.48 -18.11 -0.04
CA VAL A 236 -9.06 -18.55 -1.31
C VAL A 236 -10.07 -19.69 -1.10
N GLY A 237 -11.24 -19.58 -1.74
CA GLY A 237 -12.39 -20.47 -1.63
C GLY A 237 -13.25 -20.25 -0.38
N SER A 238 -12.98 -19.21 0.42
CA SER A 238 -13.72 -18.92 1.65
C SER A 238 -15.03 -18.19 1.38
N ALA A 239 -15.92 -18.19 2.38
CA ALA A 239 -17.12 -17.38 2.33
C ALA A 239 -16.81 -15.88 2.40
N TYR A 240 -15.73 -15.46 3.10
CA TYR A 240 -15.27 -14.07 3.13
C TYR A 240 -14.87 -13.60 1.73
N GLU A 241 -14.10 -14.41 0.99
CA GLU A 241 -13.71 -14.12 -0.39
C GLU A 241 -14.94 -13.97 -1.30
N ALA A 242 -15.90 -14.89 -1.19
CA ALA A 242 -17.12 -14.85 -1.99
C ALA A 242 -18.01 -13.63 -1.67
N PHE A 243 -18.01 -13.18 -0.41
CA PHE A 243 -18.78 -12.02 0.03
C PHE A 243 -18.11 -10.70 -0.39
N GLY A 244 -16.80 -10.58 -0.19
CA GLY A 244 -15.99 -9.44 -0.62
C GLY A 244 -16.00 -9.28 -2.14
N SER A 245 -15.78 -10.35 -2.90
CA SER A 245 -15.78 -10.32 -4.37
C SER A 245 -17.10 -9.86 -4.98
N THR A 246 -18.22 -9.93 -4.27
CA THR A 246 -19.55 -9.49 -4.76
C THR A 246 -20.00 -8.19 -4.13
N CYS A 247 -19.08 -7.46 -3.48
CA CYS A 247 -19.32 -6.17 -2.83
C CYS A 247 -20.49 -6.26 -1.84
N GLY A 248 -20.44 -7.27 -0.97
CA GLY A 248 -21.51 -7.56 -0.03
C GLY A 248 -22.77 -8.16 -0.68
N GLN A 249 -22.61 -8.91 -1.78
CA GLN A 249 -23.69 -9.48 -2.61
C GLN A 249 -24.57 -8.44 -3.30
N THR A 250 -24.03 -7.27 -3.61
CA THR A 250 -24.74 -6.21 -4.34
C THR A 250 -24.58 -6.35 -5.86
N THR A 251 -23.59 -7.12 -6.32
CA THR A 251 -23.26 -7.33 -7.73
C THR A 251 -22.77 -8.75 -8.00
N GLU A 252 -22.50 -9.08 -9.27
CA GLU A 252 -21.71 -10.27 -9.63
C GLU A 252 -20.25 -10.08 -9.20
N SER A 253 -19.44 -11.15 -9.24
CA SER A 253 -18.05 -11.09 -8.77
C SER A 253 -17.23 -10.04 -9.54
N LEU A 254 -16.65 -9.09 -8.80
CA LEU A 254 -15.72 -8.06 -9.25
C LEU A 254 -14.30 -8.26 -8.71
N TYR A 255 -13.98 -9.43 -8.17
CA TYR A 255 -12.58 -9.81 -7.83
C TYR A 255 -11.82 -8.76 -6.99
N GLY A 256 -12.50 -8.09 -6.05
CA GLY A 256 -11.88 -7.08 -5.18
C GLY A 256 -11.72 -5.71 -5.82
N GLU A 257 -12.60 -5.37 -6.78
CA GLU A 257 -12.72 -4.05 -7.42
C GLU A 257 -14.06 -3.37 -7.03
N CYS A 258 -14.50 -3.54 -5.78
CA CYS A 258 -15.75 -3.01 -5.26
C CYS A 258 -15.71 -1.51 -5.02
N ASP A 259 -14.56 -0.97 -4.66
CA ASP A 259 -14.29 0.46 -4.60
C ASP A 259 -14.47 1.18 -5.95
N LEU A 260 -14.26 0.45 -7.06
CA LEU A 260 -14.54 0.93 -8.42
C LEU A 260 -15.99 0.70 -8.87
N TYR A 261 -16.81 0.02 -8.06
CA TYR A 261 -18.20 -0.30 -8.40
C TYR A 261 -19.18 0.82 -8.00
N ASP A 262 -19.49 1.69 -8.96
CA ASP A 262 -20.64 2.61 -8.85
C ASP A 262 -21.84 2.05 -9.64
N PRO A 263 -22.94 1.63 -8.97
CA PRO A 263 -24.15 1.13 -9.65
C PRO A 263 -24.89 2.21 -10.46
N SER A 264 -24.44 3.48 -10.39
CA SER A 264 -25.02 4.63 -11.06
C SER A 264 -24.17 5.23 -12.20
N SER A 265 -22.93 4.76 -12.43
CA SER A 265 -22.04 5.38 -13.42
C SER A 265 -22.04 4.68 -14.79
N THR A 266 -22.14 5.48 -15.85
CA THR A 266 -21.78 5.11 -17.23
C THR A 266 -20.48 5.79 -17.65
N GLY A 267 -19.50 5.90 -16.75
CA GLY A 267 -18.27 6.68 -16.98
C GLY A 267 -17.10 6.26 -16.09
N TRP A 268 -15.89 6.55 -16.59
CA TRP A 268 -14.58 6.25 -16.01
C TRP A 268 -14.38 6.92 -14.64
N VAL A 269 -14.00 6.13 -13.64
CA VAL A 269 -13.50 6.57 -12.32
C VAL A 269 -12.03 6.18 -12.17
N PRO A 270 -11.24 6.99 -11.45
CA PRO A 270 -9.82 6.72 -11.29
C PRO A 270 -9.47 5.81 -10.10
N SER A 271 -8.23 5.30 -10.10
CA SER A 271 -7.68 4.31 -9.16
C SER A 271 -7.37 4.88 -7.77
N SER A 272 -7.94 4.25 -6.74
CA SER A 272 -7.88 4.52 -5.30
C SER A 272 -6.66 3.91 -4.59
N SER A 273 -5.49 3.85 -5.21
CA SER A 273 -4.28 3.40 -4.51
C SER A 273 -3.77 4.49 -3.54
N GLY A 274 -4.33 4.55 -2.32
CA GLY A 274 -3.78 5.24 -1.13
C GLY A 274 -4.06 6.74 -0.97
N TRP A 275 -5.18 7.25 -1.48
CA TRP A 275 -5.53 8.69 -1.43
C TRP A 275 -7.05 8.91 -1.26
N SER A 276 -7.65 8.29 -0.24
CA SER A 276 -9.05 8.45 0.19
C SER A 276 -9.14 9.07 1.60
N TYR A 277 -10.35 9.52 1.98
CA TYR A 277 -10.59 10.17 3.29
C TYR A 277 -10.12 9.27 4.45
N GLY A 278 -9.26 9.82 5.31
CA GLY A 278 -8.61 9.11 6.42
C GLY A 278 -7.13 8.77 6.18
N ASP A 279 -6.66 8.83 4.93
CA ASP A 279 -5.26 8.55 4.59
C ASP A 279 -4.33 9.74 4.88
N ASP A 280 -4.83 10.97 4.73
CA ASP A 280 -4.06 12.19 4.98
C ASP A 280 -4.86 13.17 5.85
N PRO A 281 -4.43 13.42 7.10
CA PRO A 281 -5.18 14.27 8.03
C PRO A 281 -5.24 15.76 7.62
N ALA A 282 -4.34 16.23 6.76
CA ALA A 282 -4.40 17.59 6.22
C ALA A 282 -5.43 17.69 5.10
N LEU A 283 -5.47 16.72 4.19
CA LEU A 283 -6.51 16.63 3.16
C LEU A 283 -7.89 16.35 3.76
N ASP A 284 -7.96 15.57 4.86
CA ASP A 284 -9.21 15.36 5.62
C ASP A 284 -9.76 16.67 6.19
N ALA A 285 -8.90 17.54 6.71
CA ALA A 285 -9.32 18.83 7.24
C ALA A 285 -9.91 19.73 6.15
N LEU A 286 -9.30 19.72 4.95
CA LEU A 286 -9.82 20.42 3.78
C LEU A 286 -11.12 19.77 3.26
N TRP A 287 -11.22 18.44 3.31
CA TRP A 287 -12.44 17.69 2.99
C TRP A 287 -13.58 18.08 3.91
N ASP A 288 -13.35 18.11 5.23
CA ASP A 288 -14.34 18.52 6.23
C ASP A 288 -14.77 19.97 6.04
N GLY A 289 -13.84 20.87 5.72
CA GLY A 289 -14.15 22.26 5.36
C GLY A 289 -15.06 22.33 4.14
N CYS A 290 -14.71 21.62 3.07
CA CYS A 290 -15.49 21.54 1.83
C CYS A 290 -16.88 20.91 2.08
N ALA A 291 -16.95 19.87 2.92
CA ALA A 291 -18.20 19.25 3.37
C ALA A 291 -19.06 20.22 4.21
N ALA A 292 -18.45 21.12 4.97
CA ALA A 292 -19.14 22.16 5.73
C ALA A 292 -19.60 23.36 4.87
N GLY A 293 -19.19 23.41 3.60
CA GLY A 293 -19.52 24.50 2.67
C GLY A 293 -18.50 25.63 2.66
N ASP A 294 -17.29 25.39 3.16
CA ASP A 294 -16.14 26.24 2.91
C ASP A 294 -15.62 25.96 1.49
N TRP A 295 -15.94 26.87 0.57
CA TRP A 295 -15.60 26.70 -0.84
C TRP A 295 -14.12 26.92 -1.13
N ASP A 296 -13.41 27.63 -0.25
CA ASP A 296 -11.95 27.78 -0.33
C ASP A 296 -11.31 26.44 0.04
N SER A 297 -11.81 25.75 1.06
CA SER A 297 -11.36 24.37 1.35
C SER A 297 -11.61 23.39 0.22
N CYS A 298 -12.73 23.51 -0.53
CA CYS A 298 -12.91 22.71 -1.76
C CYS A 298 -11.91 23.09 -2.86
N HIS A 299 -11.47 24.34 -2.91
CA HIS A 299 -10.48 24.78 -3.91
C HIS A 299 -9.10 24.24 -3.56
N ASP A 300 -8.68 24.43 -2.31
CA ASP A 300 -7.38 23.98 -1.80
C ASP A 300 -7.28 22.46 -1.86
N LEU A 301 -8.34 21.75 -1.46
CA LEU A 301 -8.38 20.29 -1.57
C LEU A 301 -8.21 19.82 -3.02
N TRP A 302 -8.82 20.50 -3.99
CA TRP A 302 -8.68 20.11 -5.40
C TRP A 302 -7.25 20.29 -5.93
N TRP A 303 -6.52 21.30 -5.42
CA TRP A 303 -5.13 21.56 -5.81
C TRP A 303 -4.13 20.64 -5.10
N ASP A 304 -4.36 20.37 -3.83
CA ASP A 304 -3.44 19.60 -2.99
C ASP A 304 -3.67 18.09 -3.12
N ALA A 305 -4.88 17.69 -3.52
CA ALA A 305 -5.18 16.29 -3.82
C ALA A 305 -4.36 15.81 -5.02
N ARG A 306 -3.88 14.56 -4.94
CA ARG A 306 -3.29 13.89 -6.09
C ARG A 306 -4.29 13.79 -7.22
N GLU A 307 -3.79 13.94 -8.45
CA GLU A 307 -4.60 13.68 -9.65
C GLU A 307 -5.25 12.30 -9.54
N ASN A 308 -6.52 12.23 -9.94
CA ASN A 308 -7.28 10.99 -10.00
C ASN A 308 -7.52 10.36 -8.61
N SER A 309 -7.49 11.14 -7.53
CA SER A 309 -7.83 10.67 -6.18
C SER A 309 -9.29 10.94 -5.80
N GLU A 310 -9.76 10.31 -4.71
CA GLU A 310 -11.09 10.58 -4.17
C GLU A 310 -11.20 12.02 -3.67
N TYR A 311 -10.17 12.53 -3.01
CA TYR A 311 -10.08 13.92 -2.58
C TYR A 311 -10.29 14.89 -3.74
N GLU A 312 -9.61 14.65 -4.87
CA GLU A 312 -9.71 15.51 -6.05
C GLU A 312 -11.13 15.47 -6.65
N TYR A 313 -11.74 14.29 -6.70
CA TYR A 313 -13.08 14.11 -7.23
C TYR A 313 -14.15 14.76 -6.34
N PHE A 314 -14.05 14.58 -5.02
CA PHE A 314 -14.92 15.23 -4.04
C PHE A 314 -14.83 16.75 -4.12
N ALA A 315 -13.60 17.28 -4.15
CA ALA A 315 -13.33 18.71 -4.26
C ALA A 315 -13.83 19.28 -5.60
N GLY A 316 -13.56 18.57 -6.71
CA GLY A 316 -13.98 18.93 -8.06
C GLY A 316 -15.51 18.91 -8.25
N THR A 317 -16.24 18.20 -7.40
CA THR A 317 -17.72 18.19 -7.37
C THR A 317 -18.32 19.09 -6.28
N CYS A 318 -17.51 19.92 -5.63
CA CYS A 318 -17.91 20.81 -4.54
C CYS A 318 -18.56 20.06 -3.37
N GLY A 319 -17.95 18.94 -2.98
CA GLY A 319 -18.46 18.01 -1.99
C GLY A 319 -19.70 17.25 -2.47
N TYR A 320 -19.66 16.72 -3.69
CA TYR A 320 -20.76 16.01 -4.36
C TYR A 320 -22.04 16.82 -4.59
N ARG A 321 -21.95 18.16 -4.60
CA ARG A 321 -23.11 19.04 -4.80
C ARG A 321 -23.33 19.38 -6.27
N GLY A 322 -22.27 19.38 -7.07
CA GLY A 322 -22.30 19.76 -8.48
C GLY A 322 -21.68 18.71 -9.39
N SER A 323 -21.77 18.96 -10.70
CA SER A 323 -20.98 18.21 -11.68
C SER A 323 -19.50 18.54 -11.55
N TYR A 324 -18.64 17.55 -11.81
CA TYR A 324 -17.19 17.72 -11.73
C TYR A 324 -16.72 18.92 -12.58
N SER A 325 -16.14 19.92 -11.93
CA SER A 325 -15.56 21.12 -12.51
C SER A 325 -14.54 21.75 -11.53
N PRO A 326 -13.25 21.51 -11.75
CA PRO A 326 -12.14 22.02 -10.94
C PRO A 326 -12.19 23.51 -10.59
N GLY A 327 -12.17 23.87 -9.29
CA GLY A 327 -11.76 25.20 -8.83
C GLY A 327 -12.77 26.36 -8.89
N TRP A 328 -14.08 26.12 -8.99
CA TRP A 328 -15.11 27.20 -9.08
C TRP A 328 -16.28 27.05 -8.10
N CYS A 329 -16.11 26.38 -6.97
CA CYS A 329 -17.24 26.08 -6.07
C CYS A 329 -17.95 27.33 -5.54
N ASP A 330 -17.21 28.39 -5.19
CA ASP A 330 -17.81 29.64 -4.71
C ASP A 330 -18.66 30.34 -5.80
N THR A 331 -18.15 30.42 -7.02
CA THR A 331 -18.89 31.03 -8.14
C THR A 331 -20.15 30.24 -8.49
N ARG A 332 -20.08 28.90 -8.44
CA ARG A 332 -21.22 28.03 -8.79
C ARG A 332 -22.28 28.02 -7.68
N ALA A 333 -21.86 28.06 -6.42
CA ALA A 333 -22.75 28.30 -5.28
C ALA A 333 -23.44 29.67 -5.40
N ALA A 334 -22.68 30.73 -5.72
CA ALA A 334 -23.23 32.07 -5.90
C ALA A 334 -24.23 32.18 -7.07
N ASN A 335 -24.07 31.34 -8.10
CA ASN A 335 -24.99 31.25 -9.24
C ASN A 335 -26.17 30.29 -9.00
N GLY A 336 -26.21 29.59 -7.85
CA GLY A 336 -27.28 28.65 -7.51
C GLY A 336 -27.29 27.39 -8.39
N GLU A 337 -26.12 26.93 -8.82
CA GLU A 337 -25.98 25.70 -9.60
C GLU A 337 -26.19 24.43 -8.75
N PHE A 338 -26.20 24.58 -7.42
CA PHE A 338 -26.50 23.58 -6.40
C PHE A 338 -27.00 24.23 -5.11
#